data_AF-A0A842Y6V2-F1
#
_entry.id   AF-A0A842Y6V2-F1
#
_cell.length_a   1.000
_cell.length_b   1.000
_cell.length_c   1.000
_cell.angle_alpha   90.00
_cell.angle_beta   90.00
_cell.angle_gamma   90.00
#
_symmetry.space_group_name_H-M   'P 1'
#
loop_
_entity.id
_entity.type
_entity.pdbx_description
1 polymer ?
#
loop_
_entity_poly.entity_id
_entity_poly.type
_entity_poly.pdbx_seq_one_letter_code
_entity_poly.pdbx_strand_id
1 'polypeptide(L)'
;MCIRKENLGKIVIASIAILVISQVIHTIGAVLTMDYYTDEAYAQVWSKIMMPAIGPPPMSFYIISMFSAFVFALIFVSVYDIFEASVPGKTWKKKGVYYGLIIFLLSSQSYMAMSYLINLPCAILLDYFPTIAIMDSNSLFLL
;
A
#
# COMPACT_ATOMS: atom_id res chain seq x y z
N MET A 1 -12.33 -23.75 -2.94
CA MET A 1 -12.33 -22.86 -4.13
C MET A 1 -10.86 -22.62 -4.47
N CYS A 2 -10.35 -23.17 -5.57
CA CYS A 2 -8.92 -23.16 -5.90
C CYS A 2 -8.61 -22.17 -7.03
N ILE A 3 -7.44 -21.52 -6.93
CA ILE A 3 -6.86 -20.73 -8.03
C ILE A 3 -6.62 -21.69 -9.21
N ARG A 4 -7.16 -21.35 -10.38
CA ARG A 4 -6.96 -22.14 -11.60
C ARG A 4 -5.53 -21.95 -12.09
N LYS A 5 -4.84 -23.05 -12.43
CA LYS A 5 -3.41 -23.04 -12.82
C LYS A 5 -3.16 -22.16 -14.05
N GLU A 6 -4.14 -22.04 -14.96
CA GLU A 6 -4.09 -21.12 -16.10
C GLU A 6 -4.06 -19.61 -15.74
N ASN A 7 -4.40 -19.24 -14.51
CA ASN A 7 -4.43 -17.84 -14.07
C ASN A 7 -3.15 -17.41 -13.33
N LEU A 8 -2.28 -18.36 -12.95
CA LEU A 8 -1.10 -18.07 -12.13
C LEU A 8 -0.16 -17.03 -12.76
N GLY A 9 0.10 -17.15 -14.06
CA GLY A 9 0.95 -16.19 -14.78
C GLY A 9 0.35 -14.79 -14.82
N LYS A 10 -0.98 -14.68 -14.99
CA LYS A 10 -1.69 -13.40 -14.96
C LYS A 10 -1.66 -12.76 -13.58
N ILE A 11 -1.79 -13.56 -12.52
CA ILE A 11 -1.71 -13.12 -11.13
C ILE A 11 -0.34 -12.52 -10.84
N VAL A 12 0.74 -13.20 -11.24
CA VAL A 12 2.10 -12.71 -11.04
C VAL A 12 2.35 -11.40 -11.80
N ILE A 13 1.95 -11.32 -13.07
CA ILE A 13 2.13 -10.11 -13.88
C ILE A 13 1.35 -8.93 -13.29
N ALA A 14 0.10 -9.13 -12.90
CA ALA A 14 -0.71 -8.09 -12.27
C ALA A 14 -0.11 -7.65 -10.91
N SER A 15 0.44 -8.58 -10.14
CA SER A 15 1.09 -8.27 -8.86
C SER A 15 2.37 -7.44 -9.04
N ILE A 16 3.16 -7.74 -10.08
CA ILE A 16 4.32 -6.93 -10.44
C ILE A 16 3.90 -5.52 -10.86
N ALA A 17 2.84 -5.39 -11.67
CA ALA A 17 2.34 -4.07 -12.08
C ALA A 17 1.91 -3.22 -10.87
N ILE A 18 1.18 -3.83 -9.92
CA ILE A 18 0.79 -3.18 -8.66
C ILE A 18 2.02 -2.80 -7.83
N LEU A 19 3.03 -3.67 -7.75
CA LEU A 19 4.27 -3.38 -7.01
C LEU A 19 4.99 -2.15 -7.59
N VAL A 20 5.11 -2.06 -8.91
CA VAL A 20 5.76 -0.92 -9.57
C VAL A 20 5.03 0.39 -9.26
N ILE A 21 3.70 0.39 -9.39
CA ILE A 21 2.87 1.57 -9.08
C ILE A 21 3.01 1.94 -7.61
N SER A 22 2.90 0.96 -6.72
CA SER A 22 3.08 1.15 -5.28
C SER A 22 4.45 1.77 -4.96
N GLN A 23 5.52 1.37 -5.66
CA GLN A 23 6.84 1.94 -5.43
C GLN A 23 6.98 3.38 -5.91
N VAL A 24 6.41 3.71 -7.07
CA VAL A 24 6.41 5.10 -7.56
C VAL A 24 5.73 6.00 -6.53
N ILE A 25 4.57 5.59 -6.04
CA ILE A 25 3.80 6.41 -5.08
C ILE A 25 4.52 6.47 -3.73
N HIS A 26 5.06 5.35 -3.23
CA HIS A 26 5.82 5.35 -1.99
C HIS A 26 7.06 6.25 -2.09
N THR A 27 7.76 6.24 -3.23
CA THR A 27 8.93 7.10 -3.45
C THR A 27 8.53 8.58 -3.44
N ILE A 28 7.44 8.95 -4.11
CA ILE A 28 6.92 10.32 -4.07
C ILE A 28 6.60 10.74 -2.62
N GLY A 29 5.87 9.89 -1.89
CA GLY A 29 5.54 10.15 -0.49
C GLY A 29 6.77 10.27 0.40
N ALA A 30 7.78 9.42 0.19
CA ALA A 30 9.03 9.45 0.95
C ALA A 30 9.83 10.74 0.71
N VAL A 31 9.85 11.25 -0.52
CA VAL A 31 10.49 12.54 -0.85
C VAL A 31 9.77 13.69 -0.17
N LEU A 32 8.44 13.69 -0.16
CA LEU A 32 7.64 14.74 0.49
C LEU A 32 7.74 14.73 2.02
N THR A 33 8.02 13.56 2.60
CA THR A 33 8.04 13.36 4.07
C THR A 33 9.45 13.21 4.62
N MET A 34 10.48 13.52 3.82
CA MET A 34 11.87 13.24 4.19
C MET A 34 12.31 13.97 5.47
N ASP A 35 11.78 15.17 5.68
CA ASP A 35 12.09 16.03 6.84
C ASP A 35 11.64 15.40 8.17
N TYR A 36 10.65 14.50 8.16
CA TYR A 36 10.21 13.79 9.37
C TYR A 36 11.18 12.70 9.84
N TYR A 37 12.10 12.24 8.98
CA TYR A 37 13.10 11.23 9.35
C TYR A 37 14.37 11.84 9.95
N THR A 38 14.58 13.14 9.76
CA THR A 38 15.75 13.87 10.24
C THR A 38 15.47 14.70 11.49
N ASP A 39 14.20 14.95 11.82
CA ASP A 39 13.80 15.64 13.04
C ASP A 39 13.79 14.68 14.26
N GLU A 40 14.61 15.02 15.27
CA GLU A 40 14.78 14.25 16.50
C GLU A 40 13.48 14.09 17.30
N ALA A 41 12.52 15.01 17.14
CA ALA A 41 11.22 14.94 17.80
C ALA A 41 10.39 13.71 17.37
N TYR A 42 10.64 13.18 16.17
CA TYR A 42 9.90 12.03 15.62
C TYR A 42 10.69 10.72 15.69
N ALA A 43 11.95 10.73 16.14
CA ALA A 43 12.81 9.55 16.17
C ALA A 43 12.25 8.39 17.04
N GLN A 44 11.46 8.71 18.08
CA GLN A 44 10.87 7.70 18.96
C GLN A 44 9.57 7.08 18.42
N VAL A 45 9.00 7.68 17.37
CA VAL A 45 7.72 7.26 16.78
C VAL A 45 7.92 6.13 15.77
N TRP A 46 9.09 6.11 15.13
CA TRP A 46 9.44 5.10 14.13
C TRP A 46 9.85 3.77 14.78
N SER A 47 9.43 2.65 14.17
CA SER A 47 9.87 1.32 14.59
C SER A 47 11.40 1.21 14.48
N LYS A 48 12.03 0.56 15.46
CA LYS A 48 13.48 0.26 15.42
C LYS A 48 13.88 -0.61 14.22
N ILE A 49 12.92 -1.33 13.63
CA ILE A 49 13.11 -2.11 12.39
C ILE A 49 13.22 -1.18 11.18
N MET A 50 12.50 -0.05 11.20
CA MET A 50 12.48 0.95 10.14
C MET A 50 13.61 1.97 10.29
N MET A 51 13.83 2.47 11.51
CA MET A 51 14.92 3.39 11.88
C MET A 51 15.67 2.84 13.10
N PRO A 52 16.77 2.09 12.90
CA PRO A 52 17.63 1.67 14.00
C PRO A 52 18.46 2.82 14.59
N ALA A 53 18.65 3.91 13.83
CA ALA A 53 19.32 5.14 14.23
C ALA A 53 18.61 6.35 13.60
N ILE A 54 18.87 7.56 14.11
CA ILE A 54 18.34 8.82 13.55
C ILE A 54 18.90 9.01 12.13
N GLY A 55 18.03 9.37 11.19
CA GLY A 55 18.35 9.46 9.77
C GLY A 55 17.47 8.59 8.88
N PRO A 56 17.75 8.55 7.57
CA PRO A 56 16.91 7.84 6.61
C PRO A 56 16.89 6.33 6.85
N PRO A 57 15.77 5.64 6.56
CA PRO A 57 15.69 4.18 6.64
C PRO A 57 16.80 3.50 5.81
N PRO A 58 17.42 2.43 6.33
CA PRO A 58 18.47 1.72 5.61
C PRO A 58 17.91 0.97 4.39
N MET A 59 18.76 0.69 3.41
CA MET A 59 18.39 -0.08 2.20
C MET A 59 17.82 -1.47 2.52
N SER A 60 18.22 -2.07 3.65
CA SER A 60 17.65 -3.35 4.12
C SER A 60 16.14 -3.25 4.37
N PHE A 61 15.67 -2.14 4.95
CA PHE A 61 14.24 -1.90 5.17
C PHE A 61 13.49 -1.72 3.84
N TYR A 62 14.10 -1.03 2.87
CA TYR A 62 13.52 -0.89 1.53
C TYR A 62 13.27 -2.25 0.85
N ILE A 63 14.21 -3.19 0.94
CA ILE A 63 14.06 -4.54 0.37
C ILE A 63 12.92 -5.30 1.08
N ILE A 64 12.86 -5.22 2.41
CA ILE A 64 11.78 -5.86 3.21
C ILE A 64 10.42 -5.27 2.84
N SER A 65 10.34 -3.94 2.71
CA SER A 65 9.13 -3.23 2.29
C SER A 65 8.68 -3.66 0.90
N MET A 66 9.60 -3.73 -0.07
CA MET A 66 9.32 -4.17 -1.44
C MET A 66 8.84 -5.63 -1.49
N PHE A 67 9.48 -6.52 -0.73
CA PHE A 67 9.06 -7.92 -0.64
C PHE A 67 7.67 -8.05 -0.03
N SER A 68 7.41 -7.33 1.07
CA SER A 68 6.10 -7.33 1.73
C SER A 68 5.02 -6.79 0.80
N ALA A 69 5.28 -5.69 0.10
CA ALA A 69 4.37 -5.11 -0.89
C ALA A 69 4.05 -6.11 -2.01
N PHE A 70 5.03 -6.88 -2.48
CA PHE A 70 4.81 -7.91 -3.49
C PHE A 70 3.93 -9.05 -2.97
N VAL A 71 4.16 -9.52 -1.74
CA VAL A 71 3.33 -10.55 -1.09
C VAL A 71 1.89 -10.05 -0.93
N PHE A 72 1.69 -8.81 -0.50
CA PHE A 72 0.35 -8.21 -0.42
C PHE A 72 -0.32 -8.08 -1.79
N ALA A 73 0.42 -7.66 -2.82
CA ALA A 73 -0.11 -7.60 -4.19
C ALA A 73 -0.56 -8.99 -4.67
N LEU A 74 0.23 -10.04 -4.43
CA LEU A 74 -0.15 -11.42 -4.73
C LEU A 74 -1.44 -11.83 -4.03
N ILE A 75 -1.58 -11.50 -2.75
CA ILE A 75 -2.80 -11.79 -1.97
C ILE A 75 -4.00 -11.05 -2.58
N PHE A 76 -3.90 -9.74 -2.80
CA PHE A 76 -5.01 -8.94 -3.32
C PHE A 76 -5.45 -9.37 -4.72
N VAL A 77 -4.51 -9.68 -5.61
CA VAL A 77 -4.83 -10.18 -6.95
C VAL A 77 -5.45 -11.58 -6.88
N SER A 78 -4.96 -12.44 -5.99
CA SER A 78 -5.53 -13.78 -5.80
C SER A 78 -6.95 -13.71 -5.23
N VAL A 79 -7.20 -12.82 -4.28
CA VAL A 79 -8.54 -12.57 -3.74
C VAL A 79 -9.46 -12.01 -4.83
N TYR A 80 -8.96 -11.11 -5.70
CA TYR A 80 -9.73 -10.64 -6.85
C TYR A 80 -10.12 -11.79 -7.78
N ASP A 81 -9.19 -12.67 -8.15
CA ASP A 81 -9.47 -13.83 -9.02
C ASP A 81 -10.56 -14.76 -8.43
N ILE A 82 -10.59 -14.91 -7.10
CA ILE A 82 -11.59 -15.72 -6.41
C ILE A 82 -12.96 -15.01 -6.36
N PHE A 83 -12.98 -13.71 -6.07
CA PHE A 83 -14.22 -12.97 -5.79
C PHE A 83 -14.73 -12.12 -6.96
N GLU A 84 -14.05 -12.08 -8.10
CA GLU A 84 -14.39 -11.24 -9.26
C GLU A 84 -15.86 -11.39 -9.69
N ALA A 85 -16.43 -12.60 -9.58
CA ALA A 85 -17.82 -12.86 -9.91
C ALA A 85 -18.81 -12.09 -9.02
N SER A 86 -18.43 -11.83 -7.78
CA SER A 86 -19.24 -11.12 -6.78
C SER A 86 -19.01 -9.61 -6.80
N VAL A 87 -17.98 -9.12 -7.48
CA VAL A 87 -17.69 -7.70 -7.57
C VAL A 87 -18.67 -7.02 -8.54
N PRO A 88 -19.36 -5.94 -8.13
CA PRO A 88 -20.30 -5.24 -9.00
C PRO A 88 -19.59 -4.65 -10.23
N GLY A 89 -20.26 -4.69 -11.38
CA GLY A 89 -19.75 -4.14 -12.63
C GLY A 89 -19.92 -5.06 -13.83
N LYS A 90 -20.24 -4.48 -14.99
CA LYS A 90 -20.43 -5.21 -16.25
C LYS A 90 -19.13 -5.42 -17.04
N THR A 91 -18.10 -4.64 -16.75
CA THR A 91 -16.80 -4.67 -17.43
C THR A 91 -15.68 -4.94 -16.44
N TRP A 92 -14.59 -5.57 -16.89
CA TRP A 92 -13.39 -5.83 -16.10
C TRP A 92 -12.86 -4.56 -15.43
N LYS A 93 -12.93 -3.42 -16.14
CA LYS A 93 -12.52 -2.14 -15.59
C LYS A 93 -13.30 -1.71 -14.36
N LYS A 94 -14.62 -1.65 -14.51
CA LYS A 94 -15.51 -1.25 -13.41
C LYS A 94 -15.35 -2.17 -12.21
N LYS A 95 -15.24 -3.48 -12.44
CA LYS A 95 -15.03 -4.45 -11.37
C LYS A 95 -13.73 -4.17 -10.60
N GLY A 96 -12.62 -3.98 -11.30
CA GLY A 96 -11.37 -3.68 -10.62
C GLY A 96 -11.40 -2.38 -9.84
N VAL A 97 -12.05 -1.33 -10.36
CA VAL A 97 -12.27 -0.07 -9.63
C VAL A 97 -13.09 -0.28 -8.35
N TYR A 98 -14.22 -1.01 -8.42
CA TYR A 98 -15.03 -1.30 -7.24
C TYR A 98 -14.27 -2.14 -6.22
N TYR A 99 -13.49 -3.11 -6.67
CA TYR A 99 -12.66 -3.93 -5.81
C TYR A 99 -11.56 -3.11 -5.11
N GLY A 100 -10.87 -2.26 -5.87
CA GLY A 100 -9.88 -1.33 -5.34
C GLY A 100 -10.49 -0.41 -4.29
N LEU A 101 -11.68 0.14 -4.55
CA LEU A 101 -12.40 0.99 -3.60
C LEU A 101 -12.86 0.24 -2.35
N ILE A 102 -13.26 -1.03 -2.47
CA ILE A 102 -13.57 -1.85 -1.29
C ILE A 102 -12.31 -2.06 -0.45
N ILE A 103 -11.17 -2.39 -1.06
CA ILE A 103 -9.89 -2.54 -0.35
C ILE A 103 -9.50 -1.23 0.31
N PHE A 104 -9.56 -0.10 -0.41
CA PHE A 104 -9.30 1.25 0.09
C PHE A 104 -10.06 1.51 1.39
N LEU A 105 -11.37 1.25 1.39
CA LEU A 105 -12.23 1.57 2.54
C LEU A 105 -11.93 0.67 3.74
N LEU A 106 -11.54 -0.58 3.50
CA LEU A 106 -11.17 -1.52 4.56
C LEU A 106 -9.76 -1.24 5.13
N SER A 107 -8.81 -0.85 4.28
CA SER A 107 -7.43 -0.59 4.66
C SER A 107 -7.27 0.76 5.37
N SER A 108 -7.91 1.82 4.85
CA SER A 108 -7.80 3.18 5.38
C SER A 108 -8.25 3.28 6.84
N GLN A 109 -9.36 2.64 7.20
CA GLN A 109 -9.87 2.63 8.57
C GLN A 109 -8.91 1.94 9.55
N SER A 110 -8.31 0.83 9.12
CA SER A 110 -7.37 0.06 9.93
C SER A 110 -6.08 0.85 10.20
N TYR A 111 -5.61 1.60 9.20
CA TYR A 111 -4.45 2.48 9.35
C TYR A 111 -4.76 3.61 10.33
N MET A 112 -5.85 4.36 10.10
CA MET A 112 -6.22 5.48 10.99
C MET A 112 -6.40 5.06 12.44
N ALA A 113 -7.02 3.90 12.70
CA ALA A 113 -7.16 3.36 14.04
C ALA A 113 -5.80 3.11 14.71
N MET A 114 -4.85 2.50 13.97
CA MET A 114 -3.49 2.25 14.47
C MET A 114 -2.74 3.56 14.77
N SER A 115 -2.93 4.59 13.94
CA SER A 115 -2.27 5.88 14.11
C SER A 115 -2.87 6.77 15.21
N TYR A 116 -4.07 6.46 15.70
CA TYR A 116 -4.60 7.07 16.92
C TYR A 116 -4.15 6.34 18.20
N LEU A 117 -3.84 5.05 18.09
CA LEU A 117 -3.34 4.21 19.19
C LEU A 117 -1.86 4.47 19.49
N ILE A 118 -1.05 4.60 18.44
CA ILE A 118 0.31 5.11 18.53
C ILE A 118 0.16 6.63 18.49
N ASN A 119 0.50 7.36 19.56
CA ASN A 119 0.36 8.82 19.66
C ASN A 119 1.21 9.55 18.59
N LEU A 120 0.78 9.44 17.34
CA LEU A 120 1.47 9.94 16.16
C LEU A 120 1.12 11.41 16.01
N PRO A 121 2.11 12.31 15.92
CA PRO A 121 1.86 13.73 15.73
C PRO A 121 0.96 13.99 14.51
N CYS A 122 -0.09 14.82 14.69
CA CYS A 122 -1.10 15.07 13.66
C CYS A 122 -0.50 15.61 12.34
N ALA A 123 0.66 16.26 12.39
CA ALA A 123 1.38 16.73 11.20
C ALA A 123 1.78 15.58 10.28
N ILE A 124 2.29 14.47 10.83
CA ILE A 124 2.65 13.27 10.06
C ILE A 124 1.39 12.65 9.43
N LEU A 125 0.27 12.65 10.15
CA LEU A 125 -0.98 12.10 9.62
C LEU A 125 -1.51 12.89 8.43
N LEU A 126 -1.41 14.22 8.48
CA LEU A 126 -1.87 15.11 7.41
C LEU A 126 -1.00 15.02 6.15
N ASP A 127 0.31 14.79 6.28
CA ASP A 127 1.20 14.65 5.11
C ASP A 127 1.19 13.25 4.49
N TYR A 128 0.93 12.22 5.29
CA TYR A 128 0.71 10.87 4.76
C TYR A 128 -0.69 10.70 4.15
N PHE A 129 -1.69 11.49 4.55
CA PHE A 129 -3.06 11.39 4.02
C PHE A 129 -3.17 11.55 2.50
N PRO A 130 -2.52 12.56 1.86
CA PRO A 130 -2.47 12.67 0.40
C PRO A 130 -1.78 11.47 -0.24
N THR A 131 -0.70 10.96 0.36
CA THR A 131 0.03 9.80 -0.18
C THR A 131 -0.81 8.54 -0.11
N ILE A 132 -1.56 8.34 0.99
CA ILE A 132 -2.54 7.28 1.16
C ILE A 132 -3.68 7.44 0.16
N ALA A 133 -4.26 8.65 0.04
CA ALA A 133 -5.31 8.94 -0.93
C ALA A 133 -4.83 8.77 -2.38
N ILE A 134 -3.56 9.02 -2.70
CA ILE A 134 -2.95 8.85 -4.03
C ILE A 134 -2.59 7.37 -4.30
N MET A 135 -2.10 6.63 -3.30
CA MET A 135 -1.91 5.16 -3.39
C MET A 135 -3.20 4.44 -3.77
N ASP A 136 -4.31 5.03 -3.35
CA ASP A 136 -5.56 4.31 -3.20
C ASP A 136 -6.65 4.93 -4.14
N SER A 137 -6.37 6.10 -4.77
CA SER A 137 -7.07 6.65 -5.93
C SER A 137 -6.45 6.28 -7.29
N ASN A 138 -5.21 5.80 -7.35
CA ASN A 138 -4.65 5.29 -8.61
C ASN A 138 -5.00 3.82 -8.88
N SER A 139 -5.38 3.07 -7.84
CA SER A 139 -6.13 1.80 -7.96
C SER A 139 -7.54 1.98 -8.55
N LEU A 140 -8.07 3.22 -8.58
CA LEU A 140 -9.31 3.62 -9.28
C LEU A 140 -9.10 3.93 -10.78
N PHE A 141 -7.86 4.13 -11.25
CA PHE A 141 -7.58 4.53 -12.65
C PHE A 141 -6.97 3.45 -13.54
N LEU A 142 -6.50 2.33 -12.97
CA LEU A 142 -5.73 1.32 -13.72
C LEU A 142 -6.28 -0.10 -13.70
N LEU A 143 -7.54 -0.28 -13.28
CA LEU A 143 -8.34 -1.44 -13.69
C LEU A 143 -9.46 -0.95 -14.58
#